data_AF-A0A0C9U275-F1
#
_entry.id   AF-A0A0C9U275-F1
#
_cell.length_a   1.000
_cell.length_b   1.000
_cell.length_c   1.000
_cell.angle_alpha   90.00
_cell.angle_beta   90.00
_cell.angle_gamma   90.00
#
_symmetry.space_group_name_H-M   'P 1'
#
loop_
_entity.id
_entity.type
_entity.pdbx_description
1 polymer ?
#
loop_
_entity_poly.entity_id
_entity_poly.type
_entity_poly.pdbx_seq_one_letter_code
_entity_poly.pdbx_strand_id
1 'polypeptide(L)'
;MSLATFLLLTAVHTQWNERLYRQVLASTRNLEYFDNSYTGMVSNHSSPMPTHYLSRFLHLGHSHIKGLHLIMRYFDTKFFMNVNRMDLLEELAIHYKVEGPGYGPEPNRPVSASFPNLQYLAVTAPYDRAPLEVIHHWRLDNITHFICRNSRIDFT
;
A
#
# COMPACT_ATOMS: atom_id res chain seq x y z
N MET A 1 -14.30 -3.14 -25.02
CA MET A 1 -13.66 -2.03 -24.30
C MET A 1 -14.11 -2.12 -22.84
N SER A 2 -13.21 -2.44 -21.92
CA SER A 2 -13.51 -2.48 -20.48
C SER A 2 -13.28 -1.09 -19.90
N LEU A 3 -14.29 -0.51 -19.25
CA LEU A 3 -14.12 0.69 -18.42
C LEU A 3 -13.26 0.28 -17.21
N ALA A 4 -12.02 0.77 -17.16
CA ALA A 4 -11.20 0.65 -15.96
C ALA A 4 -11.88 1.44 -14.83
N THR A 5 -12.28 0.75 -13.76
CA THR A 5 -12.90 1.41 -12.62
C THR A 5 -11.80 1.90 -11.69
N PHE A 6 -11.62 3.21 -11.63
CA PHE A 6 -10.80 3.87 -10.61
C PHE A 6 -11.63 4.06 -9.35
N LEU A 7 -11.13 3.54 -8.22
CA LEU A 7 -11.78 3.73 -6.93
C LEU A 7 -10.94 4.68 -6.08
N LEU A 8 -11.38 5.94 -6.00
CA LEU A 8 -10.79 6.94 -5.10
C LEU A 8 -11.70 7.07 -3.87
N LEU A 9 -11.32 6.44 -2.76
CA LEU A 9 -12.08 6.53 -1.50
C LEU A 9 -11.35 7.44 -0.51
N THR A 10 -11.73 8.71 -0.49
CA THR A 10 -11.27 9.68 0.51
C THR A 10 -12.02 9.46 1.83
N ALA A 11 -11.34 9.03 2.90
CA ALA A 11 -12.00 8.59 4.13
C ALA A 11 -11.76 9.52 5.34
N VAL A 12 -12.85 10.04 5.92
CA VAL A 12 -12.91 10.63 7.29
C VAL A 12 -13.39 9.56 8.27
N HIS A 13 -12.62 9.35 9.33
CA HIS A 13 -12.67 8.27 10.31
C HIS A 13 -14.08 7.93 10.89
N THR A 14 -14.77 6.93 10.35
CA THR A 14 -15.96 6.31 10.97
C THR A 14 -16.09 4.81 10.62
N GLN A 15 -16.69 4.00 11.49
CA GLN A 15 -17.02 2.57 11.22
C GLN A 15 -17.89 2.40 9.97
N TRP A 16 -18.61 3.46 9.58
CA TRP A 16 -19.37 3.54 8.33
C TRP A 16 -18.49 3.37 7.09
N ASN A 17 -17.22 3.81 7.15
CA ASN A 17 -16.29 3.62 6.06
C ASN A 17 -15.90 2.16 5.89
N GLU A 18 -15.64 1.40 6.96
CA GLU A 18 -15.26 -0.01 6.76
C GLU A 18 -16.38 -0.80 6.06
N ARG A 19 -17.64 -0.55 6.43
CA ARG A 19 -18.79 -1.17 5.78
C ARG A 19 -18.95 -0.68 4.33
N LEU A 20 -18.79 0.62 4.09
CA LEU A 20 -18.84 1.22 2.75
C LEU A 20 -17.73 0.66 1.86
N TYR A 21 -16.49 0.61 2.34
CA TYR A 21 -15.35 -0.01 1.67
C TYR A 21 -15.65 -1.46 1.32
N ARG A 22 -16.15 -2.26 2.26
CA ARG A 22 -16.53 -3.66 1.99
C ARG A 22 -17.60 -3.76 0.90
N GLN A 23 -18.61 -2.90 0.94
CA GLN A 23 -19.70 -2.90 -0.04
C GLN A 23 -19.23 -2.46 -1.42
N VAL A 24 -18.44 -1.39 -1.48
CA VAL A 24 -17.87 -0.85 -2.72
C VAL A 24 -16.94 -1.87 -3.35
N LEU A 25 -16.05 -2.49 -2.57
CA LEU A 25 -15.17 -3.55 -3.06
C LEU A 25 -15.94 -4.78 -3.52
N ALA A 26 -16.94 -5.23 -2.77
CA ALA A 26 -17.81 -6.34 -3.18
C ALA A 26 -18.60 -6.04 -4.47
N SER A 27 -18.86 -4.77 -4.75
CA SER A 27 -19.61 -4.33 -5.94
C SER A 27 -18.71 -4.00 -7.13
N THR A 28 -17.41 -3.82 -6.92
CA THR A 28 -16.45 -3.43 -7.96
C THR A 28 -15.84 -4.68 -8.57
N ARG A 29 -16.28 -5.08 -9.76
CA ARG A 29 -15.72 -6.29 -10.42
C ARG A 29 -14.35 -6.05 -11.07
N ASN A 30 -14.07 -4.83 -11.52
CA ASN A 30 -12.89 -4.46 -12.32
C ASN A 30 -12.01 -3.42 -11.63
N LEU A 31 -11.61 -3.69 -10.38
CA LEU A 31 -10.69 -2.80 -9.66
C LEU A 31 -9.27 -2.90 -10.25
N GLU A 32 -8.84 -1.91 -11.02
CA GLU A 32 -7.47 -1.87 -11.59
C GLU A 32 -6.52 -1.00 -10.76
N TYR A 33 -7.05 -0.02 -10.03
CA TYR A 33 -6.26 0.93 -9.25
C TYR A 33 -6.87 1.10 -7.86
N PHE A 34 -6.03 0.98 -6.83
CA PHE A 34 -6.45 1.21 -5.45
C PHE A 34 -5.52 2.20 -4.76
N ASP A 35 -6.13 3.24 -4.19
CA ASP A 35 -5.44 4.25 -3.42
C ASP A 35 -6.16 4.48 -2.07
N ASN A 36 -5.45 4.24 -0.97
CA ASN A 36 -5.93 4.59 0.37
C ASN A 36 -5.34 5.92 0.90
N SER A 37 -4.61 6.65 0.05
CA SER A 37 -3.82 7.84 0.37
C SER A 37 -4.70 9.09 0.43
N TYR A 38 -5.36 9.31 1.56
CA TYR A 38 -5.85 10.64 1.90
C TYR A 38 -4.73 11.49 2.50
N THR A 39 -4.43 12.63 1.87
CA THR A 39 -3.36 13.58 2.22
C THR A 39 -3.80 14.70 3.18
N GLY A 40 -5.02 14.68 3.71
CA GLY A 40 -5.48 15.71 4.64
C GLY A 40 -4.69 15.67 5.94
N MET A 41 -4.24 16.85 6.36
CA MET A 41 -3.31 17.20 7.45
C MET A 41 -3.75 16.80 8.88
N VAL A 42 -4.49 15.71 9.04
CA VAL A 42 -4.99 15.26 10.34
C VAL A 42 -4.62 13.79 10.49
N SER A 43 -3.99 13.46 11.63
CA SER A 43 -3.63 12.10 12.08
C SER A 43 -4.61 11.06 11.57
N ASN A 44 -4.21 10.31 10.55
CA ASN A 44 -5.14 9.48 9.78
C ASN A 44 -4.69 8.04 9.85
N HIS A 45 -5.29 7.38 10.82
CA HIS A 45 -5.42 5.96 10.95
C HIS A 45 -6.24 5.44 9.75
N SER A 46 -5.60 4.91 8.71
CA SER A 46 -6.32 4.19 7.65
C SER A 46 -7.08 3.03 8.28
N SER A 47 -8.42 3.10 8.28
CA SER A 47 -9.30 2.06 8.81
C SER A 47 -10.26 1.59 7.71
N PRO A 48 -10.27 0.28 7.36
CA PRO A 48 -9.45 -0.79 7.94
C PRO A 48 -7.94 -0.73 7.56
N MET A 49 -7.12 -1.62 8.12
CA MET A 49 -5.67 -1.63 7.84
C MET A 49 -5.36 -2.06 6.39
N PRO A 50 -4.28 -1.53 5.76
CA PRO A 50 -3.80 -1.91 4.43
C PRO A 50 -3.89 -3.42 4.10
N THR A 51 -3.44 -4.26 5.03
CA THR A 51 -3.41 -5.72 4.90
C THR A 51 -4.79 -6.36 4.82
N HIS A 52 -5.80 -5.76 5.46
CA HIS A 52 -7.18 -6.21 5.40
C HIS A 52 -7.80 -5.95 4.03
N TYR A 53 -7.38 -4.88 3.33
CA TYR A 53 -7.84 -4.64 1.96
C TYR A 53 -7.26 -5.67 1.00
N LEU A 54 -5.95 -5.94 1.06
CA LEU A 54 -5.29 -6.82 0.09
C LEU A 54 -5.68 -8.28 0.22
N SER A 55 -5.77 -8.77 1.46
CA SER A 55 -6.32 -10.10 1.71
C SER A 55 -7.74 -10.23 1.16
N ARG A 56 -8.56 -9.17 1.27
CA ARG A 56 -9.89 -9.12 0.67
C ARG A 56 -9.86 -8.98 -0.85
N PHE A 57 -8.94 -8.21 -1.44
CA PHE A 57 -8.76 -8.12 -2.90
C PHE A 57 -8.45 -9.48 -3.49
N LEU A 58 -7.48 -10.18 -2.91
CA LEU A 58 -7.11 -11.52 -3.33
C LEU A 58 -8.26 -12.52 -3.13
N HIS A 59 -8.99 -12.43 -2.02
CA HIS A 59 -10.16 -13.28 -1.78
C HIS A 59 -11.30 -13.04 -2.78
N LEU A 60 -11.49 -11.78 -3.20
CA LEU A 60 -12.51 -11.39 -4.19
C LEU A 60 -12.04 -11.56 -5.65
N GLY A 61 -10.84 -12.08 -5.88
CA GLY A 61 -10.32 -12.34 -7.23
C GLY A 61 -9.81 -11.08 -7.96
N HIS A 62 -9.52 -10.00 -7.24
CA HIS A 62 -8.91 -8.78 -7.81
C HIS A 62 -7.39 -8.92 -7.97
N SER A 63 -6.93 -10.01 -8.59
CA SER A 63 -5.50 -10.22 -8.91
C SER A 63 -5.01 -9.34 -10.08
N HIS A 64 -5.93 -8.61 -10.72
CA HIS A 64 -5.66 -7.73 -11.88
C HIS A 64 -5.39 -6.28 -11.51
N ILE A 65 -5.17 -5.98 -10.23
CA ILE A 65 -4.75 -4.65 -9.79
C ILE A 65 -3.40 -4.32 -10.42
N LYS A 66 -3.33 -3.16 -11.08
CA LYS A 66 -2.12 -2.61 -11.71
C LYS A 66 -1.48 -1.53 -10.86
N GLY A 67 -2.27 -0.74 -10.13
CA GLY A 67 -1.75 0.33 -9.29
C GLY A 67 -2.22 0.21 -7.84
N LEU A 68 -1.26 0.33 -6.91
CA LEU A 68 -1.48 0.17 -5.49
C LEU A 68 -0.76 1.26 -4.69
N HIS A 69 -1.53 2.19 -4.14
CA HIS A 69 -1.04 3.32 -3.36
C HIS A 69 -1.52 3.21 -1.91
N LEU A 70 -0.55 3.17 -1.00
CA LEU A 70 -0.80 2.78 0.37
C LEU A 70 -0.07 3.64 1.39
N ILE A 71 -0.83 4.13 2.36
CA ILE A 71 -0.34 4.61 3.64
C ILE A 71 -0.35 3.44 4.63
N MET A 72 0.81 3.14 5.21
CA MET A 72 1.00 2.09 6.21
C MET A 72 1.50 2.70 7.53
N ARG A 73 1.09 2.16 8.68
CA ARG A 73 1.61 2.62 9.99
C ARG A 73 2.89 1.90 10.42
N TYR A 74 3.05 0.67 9.98
CA TYR A 74 4.20 -0.17 10.31
C TYR A 74 4.44 -1.16 9.18
N PHE A 75 5.61 -1.80 9.21
CA PHE A 75 5.96 -2.87 8.30
C PHE A 75 5.10 -4.11 8.59
N ASP A 76 4.38 -4.62 7.59
CA ASP A 76 3.54 -5.81 7.72
C ASP A 76 4.05 -6.92 6.79
N THR A 77 4.57 -8.01 7.35
CA THR A 77 5.05 -9.15 6.55
C THR A 77 3.94 -9.82 5.73
N LYS A 78 2.71 -9.86 6.25
CA LYS A 78 1.55 -10.45 5.56
C LYS A 78 1.13 -9.58 4.37
N PHE A 79 1.33 -8.26 4.46
CA PHE A 79 1.14 -7.37 3.33
C PHE A 79 2.03 -7.79 2.15
N PHE A 80 3.34 -7.98 2.37
CA PHE A 80 4.26 -8.34 1.29
C PHE A 80 4.01 -9.73 0.72
N MET A 81 3.63 -10.71 1.56
CA MET A 81 3.19 -12.01 1.08
C MET A 81 2.00 -11.92 0.12
N ASN A 82 1.07 -10.99 0.37
CA ASN A 82 -0.11 -10.80 -0.47
C ASN A 82 0.19 -9.98 -1.72
N VAL A 83 0.96 -8.90 -1.59
CA VAL A 83 1.35 -8.05 -2.73
C VAL A 83 2.22 -8.81 -3.73
N ASN A 84 3.05 -9.76 -3.28
CA ASN A 84 3.81 -10.64 -4.16
C ASN A 84 2.94 -11.60 -5.01
N ARG A 85 1.62 -11.65 -4.77
CA ARG A 85 0.66 -12.42 -5.58
C ARG A 85 -0.05 -11.57 -6.63
N MET A 86 0.33 -10.31 -6.78
CA MET A 86 -0.26 -9.36 -7.73
C MET A 86 0.65 -9.26 -8.96
N ASP A 87 0.60 -10.28 -9.82
CA ASP A 87 1.53 -10.41 -10.96
C ASP A 87 1.38 -9.27 -11.98
N LEU A 88 0.22 -8.62 -12.03
CA LEU A 88 -0.08 -7.52 -12.95
C LEU A 88 0.23 -6.13 -12.37
N LEU A 89 0.88 -6.06 -11.21
CA LEU A 89 1.19 -4.79 -10.56
C LEU A 89 2.27 -4.03 -11.34
N GLU A 90 1.92 -2.84 -11.81
CA GLU A 90 2.75 -1.92 -12.59
C GLU A 90 3.22 -0.73 -11.73
N GLU A 91 2.42 -0.33 -10.73
CA GLU A 91 2.65 0.83 -9.86
C GLU A 91 2.44 0.48 -8.39
N LEU A 92 3.46 0.72 -7.56
CA LEU A 92 3.42 0.51 -6.11
C LEU A 92 3.97 1.73 -5.38
N ALA A 93 3.11 2.38 -4.59
CA ALA A 93 3.52 3.42 -3.66
C ALA A 93 3.23 3.02 -2.22
N ILE A 94 4.24 3.06 -1.37
CA ILE A 94 4.15 2.77 0.05
C ILE A 94 4.65 3.97 0.83
N HIS A 95 3.79 4.54 1.66
CA HIS A 95 4.12 5.63 2.57
C HIS A 95 3.93 5.16 4.02
N TYR A 96 5.03 4.96 4.72
CA TYR A 96 5.00 4.66 6.15
C TYR A 96 4.83 5.94 6.96
N LYS A 97 3.75 6.04 7.74
CA LYS A 97 3.50 7.11 8.70
C LYS A 97 4.06 6.76 10.07
N VAL A 98 4.63 7.76 10.74
CA VAL A 98 4.94 7.74 12.17
C VAL A 98 3.67 8.08 12.95
N GLU A 99 3.10 7.12 13.67
CA GLU A 99 2.07 7.43 14.67
C GLU A 99 2.29 6.59 15.93
N GLY A 100 2.79 7.25 17.00
CA GLY A 100 2.71 6.78 18.39
C GLY A 100 3.85 5.87 18.88
N PRO A 101 4.01 5.74 20.22
CA PRO A 101 4.94 4.81 20.83
C PRO A 101 4.44 3.38 20.61
N GLY A 102 5.30 2.50 20.09
CA GLY A 102 4.93 1.12 19.75
C GLY A 102 4.95 0.84 18.25
N TYR A 103 5.94 1.37 17.55
CA TYR A 103 6.30 0.89 16.21
C TYR A 103 6.34 -0.63 16.24
N GLY A 104 5.60 -1.27 15.34
CA GLY A 104 5.72 -2.71 15.12
C GLY A 104 7.19 -3.07 14.93
N PRO A 105 7.61 -4.25 15.40
CA PRO A 105 9.01 -4.66 15.33
C PRO A 105 9.49 -4.43 13.92
N GLU A 106 10.67 -3.83 13.80
CA GLU A 106 11.43 -3.88 12.57
C GLU A 106 11.41 -5.33 12.06
N PRO A 107 11.17 -5.57 10.76
CA PRO A 107 11.11 -6.92 10.28
C PRO A 107 12.43 -7.61 10.59
N ASN A 108 12.39 -8.53 11.56
CA ASN A 108 13.52 -9.39 11.93
C ASN A 108 13.97 -10.28 10.76
N ARG A 109 13.21 -10.31 9.64
CA ARG A 109 13.53 -11.05 8.44
C ARG A 109 13.13 -10.28 7.19
N PRO A 110 14.04 -10.15 6.21
CA PRO A 110 13.69 -9.63 4.91
C PRO A 110 12.67 -10.53 4.22
N VAL A 111 11.68 -9.93 3.55
CA VAL A 111 10.74 -10.66 2.68
C VAL A 111 11.26 -10.52 1.26
N SER A 112 11.74 -11.61 0.69
CA SER A 112 12.02 -11.67 -0.75
C SER A 112 10.71 -11.61 -1.51
N ALA A 113 10.62 -10.67 -2.45
CA ALA A 113 9.47 -10.47 -3.33
C ALA A 113 9.96 -10.23 -4.76
N SER A 114 9.15 -10.58 -5.75
CA SER A 114 9.47 -10.42 -7.17
C SER A 114 8.31 -9.74 -7.87
N PHE A 115 8.59 -8.62 -8.52
CA PHE A 115 7.56 -7.84 -9.21
C PHE A 115 7.89 -7.72 -10.70
N PRO A 116 7.51 -8.73 -11.50
CA PRO A 116 7.95 -8.83 -12.89
C PRO A 116 7.39 -7.72 -13.78
N ASN A 117 6.27 -7.08 -13.44
CA ASN A 117 5.66 -6.02 -14.25
C ASN A 117 5.78 -4.62 -13.63
N LEU A 118 6.45 -4.49 -12.48
CA LEU A 118 6.50 -3.24 -11.75
C LEU A 118 7.44 -2.25 -12.44
N GLN A 119 6.88 -1.10 -12.81
CA GLN A 119 7.57 -0.01 -13.50
C GLN A 119 7.76 1.21 -12.61
N TYR A 120 6.82 1.45 -11.68
CA TYR A 120 6.87 2.55 -10.74
C TYR A 120 6.91 2.04 -9.30
N LEU A 121 7.95 2.42 -8.56
CA LEU A 121 8.07 2.13 -7.13
C LEU A 121 8.36 3.42 -6.35
N ALA A 122 7.49 3.75 -5.41
CA ALA A 122 7.71 4.80 -4.43
C ALA A 122 7.66 4.24 -3.01
N VAL A 123 8.73 4.41 -2.24
CA VAL A 123 8.79 4.05 -0.83
C VAL A 123 9.19 5.28 -0.02
N THR A 124 8.30 5.71 0.87
CA THR A 124 8.58 6.75 1.86
C THR A 124 8.56 6.13 3.25
N ALA A 125 9.67 6.22 3.98
CA ALA A 125 9.77 5.74 5.37
C ALA A 125 9.99 6.88 6.35
N PRO A 126 9.65 6.74 7.64
CA PRO A 126 10.05 7.65 8.70
C PRO A 126 11.54 8.02 8.68
N TYR A 127 11.88 9.21 9.17
CA TYR A 127 13.27 9.70 9.23
C TYR A 127 14.25 8.77 9.96
N ASP A 128 13.77 8.02 10.95
CA ASP A 128 14.53 7.11 11.79
C ASP A 128 14.69 5.71 11.19
N ARG A 129 14.18 5.46 9.97
CA ARG A 129 14.30 4.18 9.27
C ARG A 129 14.80 4.34 7.85
N ALA A 130 15.53 3.33 7.37
CA ALA A 130 15.96 3.29 5.98
C ALA A 130 14.88 2.63 5.11
N PRO A 131 14.24 3.35 4.17
CA PRO A 131 13.23 2.77 3.27
C PRO A 131 13.82 1.65 2.40
N LEU A 132 15.14 1.66 2.17
CA LEU A 132 15.86 0.61 1.47
C LEU A 132 15.84 -0.74 2.20
N GLU A 133 15.77 -0.76 3.54
CA GLU A 133 15.70 -2.02 4.30
C GLU A 133 14.42 -2.81 4.01
N VAL A 134 13.37 -2.14 3.54
CA VAL A 134 12.11 -2.77 3.13
C VAL A 134 12.27 -3.54 1.81
N ILE A 135 13.07 -3.01 0.88
CA ILE A 135 13.04 -3.42 -0.54
C ILE A 135 14.36 -4.00 -1.06
N HIS A 136 15.44 -3.97 -0.28
CA HIS A 136 16.77 -4.43 -0.72
C HIS A 136 16.84 -5.92 -1.12
N HIS A 137 15.85 -6.73 -0.74
CA HIS A 137 15.74 -8.14 -1.12
C HIS A 137 14.73 -8.40 -2.25
N TRP A 138 14.23 -7.35 -2.90
CA TRP A 138 13.24 -7.47 -3.95
C TRP A 138 13.89 -7.57 -5.32
N ARG A 139 13.28 -8.37 -6.19
CA ARG A 139 13.63 -8.44 -7.60
C ARG A 139 12.77 -7.46 -8.40
N LEU A 140 13.42 -6.46 -8.98
CA LEU A 140 12.81 -5.25 -9.55
C LEU A 140 13.31 -5.01 -10.98
N ASP A 141 13.15 -6.01 -11.86
CA ASP A 141 13.82 -6.07 -13.16
C ASP A 141 13.36 -5.00 -14.17
N ASN A 142 12.15 -4.44 -14.01
CA ASN A 142 11.50 -3.56 -14.99
C ASN A 142 11.21 -2.13 -14.47
N ILE A 143 11.83 -1.72 -13.37
CA ILE A 143 11.63 -0.38 -12.80
C ILE A 143 12.13 0.71 -13.75
N THR A 144 11.24 1.63 -14.09
CA THR A 144 11.56 2.85 -14.85
C THR A 144 11.52 4.10 -13.99
N HIS A 145 10.74 4.07 -12.90
CA HIS A 145 10.58 5.18 -11.96
C HIS A 145 10.77 4.67 -10.53
N PHE A 146 11.73 5.27 -9.81
CA PHE A 146 12.06 4.88 -8.45
C PHE A 146 12.17 6.10 -7.53
N ILE A 147 11.39 6.09 -6.46
CA ILE A 147 11.44 7.10 -5.40
C ILE A 147 11.66 6.37 -4.09
N CYS A 148 12.76 6.69 -3.40
CA CYS A 148 13.08 6.13 -2.10
C CYS A 148 13.52 7.27 -1.19
N ARG A 149 12.68 7.63 -0.21
CA ARG A 149 12.94 8.81 0.63
C ARG A 149 12.52 8.61 2.07
N ASN A 150 13.14 9.37 2.94
CA ASN A 150 12.69 9.52 4.31
C ASN A 150 11.67 10.67 4.37
N SER A 151 10.56 10.48 5.06
CA SER A 151 9.67 11.57 5.47
C SER A 151 10.41 12.36 6.53
N ARG A 152 10.93 13.54 6.14
CA ARG A 152 11.40 14.51 7.12
C ARG A 152 10.20 14.95 7.95
N ILE A 153 10.40 15.02 9.27
CA ILE A 153 9.51 15.80 10.12
C ILE A 153 9.88 17.25 9.84
N ASP A 154 9.07 17.94 9.04
CA ASP A 154 9.15 19.39 8.98
C ASP A 154 8.62 19.91 10.31
N PHE A 155 9.54 20.24 11.23
CA PHE A 155 9.23 21.04 12.41
C PHE A 155 9.06 22.49 11.94
N THR A 156 7.84 22.84 11.49
CA THR A 156 7.40 24.24 11.37
C THR A 156 6.22 24.48 12.29
#